data_AF-A0A955W904-F1
#
_entry.id   AF-A0A955W904-F1
#
_cell.length_a   1.000
_cell.length_b   1.000
_cell.length_c   1.000
_cell.angle_alpha   90.00
_cell.angle_beta   90.00
_cell.angle_gamma   90.00
#
_symmetry.space_group_name_H-M   'P 1'
#
loop_
_entity.id
_entity.type
_entity.pdbx_description
1 polymer ?
#
loop_
_entity_poly.entity_id
_entity_poly.type
_entity_poly.pdbx_seq_one_letter_code
_entity_poly.pdbx_strand_id
1 'polypeptide(L)'
;MNTELATSLTREQRGWLWGLALMALFITVPVGYLGVTGLHNERRLAESAARTCAEVTGHRIMASARRRQFELQYAFSVGRQRYTHSDETGRKGLWADVPPEDWHAARDRGCVEVLYLAEDPEVNRPARASLVNSSVGNKLAALFLCALTLGLCGGAARGILRVARAELHGFELVAPDSWVLRSASGERRIATASITRAVLLLLPPARMHPPWRFDTDVLKVRLDTGEELLIEAPPGPTTSAATSALEATGHLTWKGRRRRARPPR
;
A
#
# COMPACT_ATOMS: atom_id res chain seq x y z
N MET A 1 -26.77 -10.07 8.41
CA MET A 1 -26.16 -11.41 8.17
C MET A 1 -24.93 -11.22 7.31
N ASN A 2 -23.72 -11.44 7.87
CA ASN A 2 -22.40 -11.69 7.21
C ASN A 2 -21.19 -11.21 8.03
N THR A 3 -21.37 -10.61 9.21
CA THR A 3 -20.24 -10.17 10.07
C THR A 3 -19.56 -11.30 10.83
N GLU A 4 -20.22 -12.44 11.07
CA GLU A 4 -19.65 -13.57 11.82
C GLU A 4 -18.63 -14.42 11.04
N LEU A 5 -18.57 -14.30 9.71
CA LEU A 5 -17.61 -15.07 8.90
C LEU A 5 -16.19 -14.49 8.91
N ALA A 6 -15.98 -13.23 9.33
CA ALA A 6 -14.69 -12.55 9.20
C ALA A 6 -13.70 -12.81 10.35
N THR A 7 -14.15 -13.32 11.50
CA THR A 7 -13.32 -13.47 12.72
C THR A 7 -12.62 -14.82 12.87
N SER A 8 -12.87 -15.80 11.99
CA SER A 8 -12.35 -17.17 12.16
C SER A 8 -11.01 -17.47 11.49
N LEU A 9 -10.32 -16.48 10.88
CA LEU A 9 -9.00 -16.74 10.29
C LEU A 9 -8.00 -17.12 11.38
N THR A 10 -7.51 -18.36 11.32
CA THR A 10 -6.57 -18.90 12.30
C THR A 10 -5.25 -18.13 12.26
N ARG A 11 -4.50 -18.12 13.37
CA ARG A 11 -3.17 -17.48 13.44
C ARG A 11 -2.24 -17.97 12.33
N GLU A 12 -2.36 -19.24 11.95
CA GLU A 12 -1.64 -19.87 10.85
C GLU A 12 -2.01 -19.26 9.49
N GLN A 13 -3.31 -19.05 9.21
CA GLN A 13 -3.77 -18.40 7.99
C GLN A 13 -3.29 -16.96 7.89
N ARG A 14 -3.23 -16.21 9.01
CA ARG A 14 -2.65 -14.84 9.01
C ARG A 14 -1.18 -14.84 8.60
N GLY A 15 -0.39 -15.81 9.06
CA GLY A 15 1.02 -15.94 8.68
C GLY A 15 1.21 -16.19 7.18
N TRP A 16 0.41 -17.09 6.62
CA TRP A 16 0.40 -17.37 5.18
C TRP A 16 0.05 -16.13 4.35
N LEU A 17 -0.96 -15.37 4.74
CA LEU A 17 -1.35 -14.15 4.04
C LEU A 17 -0.24 -13.09 4.03
N TRP A 18 0.47 -12.91 5.14
CA TRP A 18 1.64 -12.02 5.19
C TRP A 18 2.78 -12.52 4.30
N GLY A 19 3.06 -13.82 4.31
CA GLY A 19 4.04 -14.43 3.41
C GLY A 19 3.73 -14.17 1.94
N LEU A 20 2.47 -14.37 1.54
CA LEU A 20 2.00 -14.08 0.17
C LEU A 20 2.11 -12.60 -0.19
N ALA A 21 1.78 -11.69 0.73
CA ALA A 21 1.89 -10.25 0.49
C ALA A 21 3.35 -9.82 0.29
N LEU A 22 4.27 -10.34 1.10
CA LEU A 22 5.71 -10.07 0.96
C LEU A 22 6.27 -10.65 -0.34
N MET A 23 5.88 -11.87 -0.70
CA MET A 23 6.26 -12.48 -1.98
C MET A 23 5.74 -11.67 -3.17
N ALA A 24 4.47 -11.25 -3.13
CA ALA A 24 3.89 -10.40 -4.17
C ALA A 24 4.65 -9.07 -4.30
N LEU A 25 4.99 -8.43 -3.18
CA LEU A 25 5.80 -7.21 -3.18
C LEU A 25 7.18 -7.45 -3.82
N PHE A 26 7.86 -8.53 -3.44
CA PHE A 26 9.19 -8.87 -3.94
C PHE A 26 9.21 -9.13 -5.46
N ILE A 27 8.13 -9.68 -6.02
CA ILE A 27 7.99 -9.88 -7.48
C ILE A 27 7.59 -8.57 -8.17
N THR A 28 6.68 -7.81 -7.57
CA THR A 28 6.08 -6.62 -8.19
C THR A 28 7.06 -5.48 -8.34
N VAL A 29 7.91 -5.24 -7.33
CA VAL A 29 8.85 -4.10 -7.34
C VAL A 29 9.88 -4.17 -8.48
N PRO A 30 10.60 -5.29 -8.70
CA PRO A 30 11.54 -5.40 -9.82
C PRO A 30 10.86 -5.31 -11.18
N VAL A 31 9.68 -5.94 -11.34
CA VAL A 31 8.92 -5.88 -12.60
C VAL A 31 8.48 -4.45 -12.90
N GLY A 32 7.99 -3.72 -11.88
CA GLY A 32 7.63 -2.32 -12.01
C GLY A 32 8.84 -1.45 -12.36
N TYR A 33 9.98 -1.68 -11.71
CA TYR A 33 11.23 -0.96 -12.00
C TYR A 33 11.66 -1.13 -13.46
N LEU A 34 11.72 -2.37 -13.96
CA LEU A 34 12.06 -2.66 -15.37
C LEU A 34 11.06 -2.04 -16.35
N GLY A 35 9.77 -2.02 -15.98
CA GLY A 35 8.72 -1.36 -16.77
C GLY A 35 8.95 0.16 -16.88
N VAL A 36 9.27 0.83 -15.77
CA VAL A 36 9.51 2.29 -15.75
C VAL A 36 10.78 2.65 -16.52
N THR A 37 11.90 1.97 -16.28
CA THR A 37 13.17 2.25 -16.97
C THR A 37 13.03 2.04 -18.47
N GLY A 38 12.34 0.96 -18.87
CA GLY A 38 12.08 0.66 -20.26
C GLY A 38 11.21 1.69 -20.98
N LEU A 39 10.24 2.31 -20.30
CA LEU A 39 9.44 3.41 -20.86
C LEU A 39 10.22 4.72 -20.93
N HIS A 40 11.04 5.00 -19.91
CA HIS A 40 11.89 6.18 -19.87
C HIS A 40 12.90 6.17 -21.02
N ASN A 41 13.54 5.02 -21.25
CA ASN A 41 14.47 4.83 -22.36
C ASN A 41 13.81 4.97 -23.73
N GLU A 42 12.60 4.41 -23.90
CA GLU A 42 11.84 4.56 -25.14
C GLU A 42 11.47 6.03 -25.42
N ARG A 43 11.09 6.77 -24.37
CA ARG A 43 10.82 8.20 -24.47
C ARG A 43 12.07 8.99 -24.84
N ARG A 44 13.21 8.73 -24.19
CA ARG A 44 14.49 9.38 -24.54
C ARG A 44 14.88 9.08 -25.99
N LEU A 45 14.71 7.84 -26.45
CA LEU A 45 14.98 7.48 -27.84
C LEU A 45 14.06 8.23 -28.82
N ALA A 46 12.80 8.45 -28.46
CA ALA A 46 11.89 9.24 -29.29
C ALA A 46 12.29 10.73 -29.35
N GLU A 47 12.84 11.28 -28.28
CA GLU A 47 13.17 12.70 -28.15
C GLU A 47 14.56 13.06 -28.70
N SER A 48 15.57 12.21 -28.50
CA SER A 48 16.98 12.56 -28.73
C SER A 48 17.86 11.47 -29.38
N ALA A 49 17.26 10.51 -30.09
CA ALA A 49 18.05 9.46 -30.73
C ALA A 49 18.92 9.96 -31.88
N ALA A 50 20.18 9.53 -31.87
CA ALA A 50 21.06 9.53 -33.02
C ALA A 50 20.80 8.28 -33.89
N ARG A 51 21.10 8.37 -35.19
CA ARG A 51 20.94 7.27 -36.16
C ARG A 51 22.30 6.79 -36.65
N THR A 52 22.44 5.49 -36.84
CA THR A 52 23.63 4.88 -37.47
C THR A 52 23.26 3.60 -38.21
N CYS A 53 24.03 3.18 -39.22
CA CYS A 53 23.89 1.83 -39.77
C CYS A 53 24.71 0.86 -38.92
N ALA A 54 24.03 -0.09 -38.28
CA ALA A 54 24.64 -1.18 -37.54
C ALA A 54 24.87 -2.38 -38.45
N GLU A 55 26.03 -3.01 -38.32
CA GLU A 55 26.37 -4.25 -39.00
C GLU A 55 25.49 -5.39 -38.49
N VAL A 56 24.84 -6.13 -39.38
CA VAL A 56 24.05 -7.30 -39.03
C VAL A 56 24.99 -8.48 -38.75
N THR A 57 25.04 -8.93 -37.51
CA THR A 57 25.89 -10.05 -37.08
C THR A 57 25.15 -11.39 -37.11
N GLY A 58 23.82 -11.37 -37.15
CA GLY A 58 23.00 -12.57 -37.22
C GLY A 58 21.55 -12.27 -37.60
N HIS A 59 20.85 -13.24 -38.18
CA HIS A 59 19.44 -13.12 -38.53
C HIS A 59 18.72 -14.45 -38.33
N ARG A 60 17.48 -14.43 -37.83
CA ARG A 60 16.63 -15.63 -37.71
C ARG A 60 15.16 -15.28 -37.86
N ILE A 61 14.37 -16.30 -38.16
CA ILE A 61 12.90 -16.22 -38.22
C ILE A 61 12.37 -17.23 -37.20
N MET A 62 11.62 -16.75 -36.22
CA MET A 62 10.91 -17.60 -35.27
C MET A 62 9.46 -17.78 -35.74
N ALA A 63 9.06 -19.02 -36.02
CA ALA A 63 7.70 -19.35 -36.41
C ALA A 63 6.94 -19.87 -35.19
N SER A 64 5.83 -19.20 -34.84
CA SER A 64 4.82 -19.70 -33.91
C SER A 64 3.55 -20.08 -34.67
N ALA A 65 2.65 -20.85 -34.04
CA ALA A 65 1.40 -21.29 -34.64
C ALA A 65 0.52 -20.15 -35.20
N ARG A 66 0.67 -18.91 -34.71
CA ARG A 66 -0.14 -17.77 -35.12
C ARG A 66 0.62 -16.66 -35.82
N ARG A 67 1.95 -16.57 -35.64
CA ARG A 67 2.77 -15.44 -36.13
C ARG A 67 4.20 -15.86 -36.42
N ARG A 68 4.81 -15.20 -37.40
CA ARG A 68 6.27 -15.23 -37.63
C ARG A 68 6.88 -13.97 -37.02
N GLN A 69 7.99 -14.14 -36.32
CA GLN A 69 8.78 -13.09 -35.69
C GLN A 69 10.13 -13.06 -36.39
N PHE A 70 10.53 -11.88 -36.84
CA PHE A 70 11.74 -11.65 -37.62
C PHE A 70 12.74 -10.95 -36.72
N GLU A 71 13.87 -11.60 -36.50
CA GLU A 71 14.84 -11.15 -35.51
C GLU A 71 16.23 -10.98 -36.15
N LEU A 72 16.93 -9.94 -35.71
CA LEU A 72 18.30 -9.63 -36.11
C LEU A 72 19.18 -9.46 -34.87
N GLN A 73 20.43 -9.90 -34.96
CA GLN A 73 21.51 -9.39 -34.11
C GLN A 73 22.30 -8.36 -34.91
N TYR A 74 22.68 -7.27 -34.25
CA TYR A 74 23.47 -6.23 -34.85
C TYR A 74 24.52 -5.69 -33.89
N ALA A 75 25.52 -5.04 -34.45
CA ALA A 75 26.51 -4.29 -33.71
C ALA A 75 26.84 -2.98 -34.42
N PHE A 76 27.11 -1.93 -33.66
CA PHE A 76 27.54 -0.63 -34.17
C PHE A 76 28.64 -0.05 -33.29
N SER A 77 29.38 0.93 -33.81
CA SER A 77 30.48 1.55 -33.09
C SER A 77 30.19 3.02 -32.82
N VAL A 78 30.45 3.47 -31.60
CA VAL A 78 30.45 4.89 -31.21
C VAL A 78 31.83 5.20 -30.65
N GLY A 79 32.60 6.02 -31.38
CA GLY A 79 34.02 6.22 -31.08
C GLY A 79 34.81 4.92 -31.25
N ARG A 80 35.45 4.45 -30.16
CA ARG A 80 36.24 3.20 -30.14
C ARG A 80 35.51 2.00 -29.52
N GLN A 81 34.27 2.19 -29.08
CA GLN A 81 33.50 1.15 -28.39
C GLN A 81 32.44 0.56 -29.32
N ARG A 82 32.29 -0.77 -29.25
CA ARG A 82 31.30 -1.53 -30.02
C ARG A 82 30.12 -1.87 -29.12
N TYR A 83 28.93 -1.57 -29.60
CA TYR A 83 27.65 -1.73 -28.93
C TYR A 83 26.79 -2.74 -29.68
N THR A 84 25.92 -3.41 -28.94
CA THR A 84 24.94 -4.37 -29.48
C THR A 84 23.59 -4.07 -28.85
N HIS A 85 22.54 -4.74 -29.32
CA HIS A 85 21.24 -4.64 -28.66
C HIS A 85 21.31 -5.16 -27.22
N SER A 86 20.76 -4.37 -26.29
CA SER A 86 20.68 -4.69 -24.87
C SER A 86 19.29 -4.43 -24.30
N ASP A 87 18.94 -5.19 -23.26
CA ASP A 87 17.73 -5.01 -22.47
C ASP A 87 17.99 -4.20 -21.19
N GLU A 88 16.93 -3.88 -20.46
CA GLU A 88 17.00 -3.11 -19.21
C GLU A 88 17.72 -3.86 -18.07
N THR A 89 18.05 -5.14 -18.25
CA THR A 89 18.84 -5.92 -17.27
C THR A 89 20.34 -5.84 -17.54
N GLY A 90 20.76 -5.15 -18.61
CA GLY A 90 22.15 -5.02 -19.02
C GLY A 90 22.68 -6.22 -19.80
N ARG A 91 21.81 -7.17 -20.19
CA ARG A 91 22.21 -8.26 -21.07
C ARG A 91 22.46 -7.72 -22.47
N LYS A 92 23.55 -8.16 -23.10
CA LYS A 92 24.03 -7.66 -24.40
C LYS A 92 23.98 -8.77 -25.46
N GLY A 93 24.08 -8.39 -26.74
CA GLY A 93 24.07 -9.33 -27.86
C GLY A 93 22.72 -10.04 -28.06
N LEU A 94 21.64 -9.37 -27.67
CA LEU A 94 20.29 -9.92 -27.77
C LEU A 94 19.76 -9.82 -29.21
N TRP A 95 18.80 -10.67 -29.52
CA TRP A 95 18.05 -10.62 -30.77
C TRP A 95 17.02 -9.48 -30.69
N ALA A 96 17.03 -8.60 -31.69
CA ALA A 96 16.09 -7.51 -31.81
C ALA A 96 15.00 -7.84 -32.82
N ASP A 97 13.75 -7.61 -32.45
CA ASP A 97 12.60 -7.74 -33.34
C ASP A 97 12.59 -6.63 -34.38
N VAL A 98 12.37 -7.01 -35.64
CA VAL A 98 12.25 -6.08 -36.75
C VAL A 98 11.04 -6.40 -37.62
N PRO A 99 10.46 -5.40 -38.32
CA PRO A 99 9.46 -5.66 -39.34
C PRO A 99 10.01 -6.57 -40.45
N PRO A 100 9.17 -7.40 -41.09
CA PRO A 100 9.61 -8.29 -42.17
C PRO A 100 10.36 -7.55 -43.29
N GLU A 101 9.87 -6.37 -43.67
CA GLU A 101 10.47 -5.52 -44.70
C GLU A 101 11.89 -5.08 -44.35
N ASP A 102 12.14 -4.67 -43.11
CA ASP A 102 13.46 -4.26 -42.67
C ASP A 102 14.37 -5.46 -42.43
N TRP A 103 13.81 -6.61 -42.05
CA TRP A 103 14.57 -7.86 -41.94
C TRP A 103 15.16 -8.27 -43.29
N HIS A 104 14.34 -8.27 -44.34
CA HIS A 104 14.79 -8.56 -45.70
C HIS A 104 15.82 -7.54 -46.18
N ALA A 105 15.53 -6.25 -46.01
CA ALA A 105 16.45 -5.18 -46.40
C ALA A 105 17.79 -5.26 -45.66
N ALA A 106 17.78 -5.54 -44.35
CA ALA A 106 18.98 -5.65 -43.54
C ALA A 106 19.81 -6.89 -43.89
N ARG A 107 19.14 -8.01 -44.19
CA ARG A 107 19.81 -9.22 -44.67
C ARG A 107 20.51 -8.98 -46.00
N ASP A 108 19.86 -8.30 -46.93
CA ASP A 108 20.41 -8.06 -48.27
C ASP A 108 21.53 -7.02 -48.26
N ARG A 109 21.42 -6.00 -47.40
CA ARG A 109 22.42 -4.91 -47.28
C ARG A 109 23.56 -5.22 -46.32
N GLY A 110 23.38 -6.18 -45.41
CA GLY A 110 24.31 -6.45 -44.31
C GLY A 110 24.32 -5.39 -43.21
N CYS A 111 23.46 -4.37 -43.27
CA CYS A 111 23.34 -3.36 -42.21
C CYS A 111 21.88 -2.94 -41.95
N VAL A 112 21.57 -2.57 -40.72
CA VAL A 112 20.25 -2.11 -40.25
C VAL A 112 20.35 -0.73 -39.62
N GLU A 113 19.39 0.15 -39.91
CA GLU A 113 19.35 1.47 -39.26
C GLU A 113 18.96 1.32 -37.79
N VAL A 114 19.79 1.82 -36.90
CA VAL A 114 19.62 1.76 -35.45
C VAL A 114 19.53 3.17 -34.88
N LEU A 115 18.59 3.35 -33.96
CA LEU A 115 18.48 4.50 -33.08
C LEU A 115 19.21 4.20 -31.78
N TYR A 116 20.04 5.13 -31.32
CA TYR A 116 20.73 5.02 -30.04
C TYR A 116 20.79 6.38 -29.33
N LEU A 117 20.92 6.38 -28.00
CA LEU A 117 21.17 7.60 -27.24
C LEU A 117 22.66 7.94 -27.27
N ALA A 118 23.01 9.17 -27.67
CA ALA A 118 24.40 9.58 -27.75
C ALA A 118 25.10 9.63 -26.38
N GLU A 119 24.35 9.98 -25.33
CA GLU A 119 24.82 9.99 -23.94
C GLU A 119 24.98 8.59 -23.34
N ASP A 120 24.24 7.60 -23.86
CA ASP A 120 24.22 6.22 -23.39
C ASP A 120 23.91 5.25 -24.55
N PRO A 121 24.92 4.86 -25.36
CA PRO A 121 24.69 4.03 -26.54
C PRO A 121 24.24 2.60 -26.23
N GLU A 122 24.25 2.17 -24.97
CA GLU A 122 23.64 0.89 -24.56
C GLU A 122 22.11 0.92 -24.73
N VAL A 123 21.51 2.10 -24.70
CA VAL A 123 20.10 2.29 -25.03
C VAL A 123 19.96 2.46 -26.54
N ASN A 124 19.64 1.36 -27.23
CA ASN A 124 19.50 1.33 -28.68
C ASN A 124 18.43 0.35 -29.18
N ARG A 125 17.83 0.64 -30.33
CA ARG A 125 16.87 -0.23 -31.02
C ARG A 125 16.87 0.00 -32.53
N PRO A 126 16.42 -0.98 -33.35
CA PRO A 126 16.19 -0.73 -34.78
C PRO A 126 15.24 0.45 -34.99
N ALA A 127 15.53 1.31 -35.96
CA ALA A 127 14.83 2.58 -36.14
C ALA A 127 13.32 2.43 -36.39
N ARG A 128 12.98 1.37 -37.13
CA ARG A 128 11.62 0.99 -37.49
C ARG A 128 11.09 -0.19 -36.69
N ALA A 129 11.76 -0.57 -35.60
CA ALA A 129 11.20 -1.53 -34.66
C ALA A 129 9.80 -1.06 -34.27
N SER A 130 8.79 -1.81 -34.70
CA SER A 130 7.41 -1.38 -34.62
C SER A 130 7.03 -1.25 -33.16
N LEU A 131 6.62 -0.05 -32.75
CA LEU A 131 5.93 0.21 -31.48
C LEU A 131 4.69 -0.70 -31.30
N VAL A 132 4.25 -1.42 -32.34
CA VAL A 132 3.05 -2.28 -32.36
C VAL A 132 3.34 -3.73 -31.96
N ASN A 133 4.56 -4.26 -32.11
CA ASN A 133 4.94 -5.60 -31.60
C ASN A 133 5.37 -5.55 -30.13
N SER A 134 4.62 -4.77 -29.36
CA SER A 134 5.14 -3.78 -28.41
C SER A 134 5.71 -4.32 -27.11
N SER A 135 7.02 -4.12 -26.89
CA SER A 135 7.57 -4.09 -25.53
C SER A 135 6.84 -3.04 -24.68
N VAL A 136 6.36 -1.94 -25.30
CA VAL A 136 5.59 -0.88 -24.63
C VAL A 136 4.26 -1.39 -24.07
N GLY A 137 3.49 -2.18 -24.83
CA GLY A 137 2.22 -2.75 -24.34
C GLY A 137 2.47 -3.72 -23.19
N ASN A 138 3.48 -4.57 -23.31
CA ASN A 138 3.90 -5.46 -22.22
C ASN A 138 4.38 -4.69 -20.98
N LYS A 139 5.16 -3.61 -21.16
CA LYS A 139 5.63 -2.72 -20.08
C LYS A 139 4.46 -2.03 -19.38
N LEU A 140 3.50 -1.49 -20.13
CA LEU A 140 2.29 -0.88 -19.57
C LEU A 140 1.40 -1.90 -18.85
N ALA A 141 1.22 -3.09 -19.41
CA ALA A 141 0.50 -4.17 -18.76
C ALA A 141 1.18 -4.59 -17.45
N ALA A 142 2.52 -4.67 -17.44
CA ALA A 142 3.29 -4.97 -16.24
C ALA A 142 3.09 -3.89 -15.17
N LEU A 143 3.15 -2.62 -15.54
CA LEU A 143 2.89 -1.50 -14.63
C LEU A 143 1.46 -1.51 -14.08
N PHE A 144 0.47 -1.79 -14.93
CA PHE A 144 -0.92 -1.91 -14.50
C PHE A 144 -1.11 -3.06 -13.51
N LEU A 145 -0.53 -4.23 -13.79
CA LEU A 145 -0.54 -5.37 -12.87
C LEU A 145 0.14 -5.03 -11.54
N CYS A 146 1.25 -4.29 -11.59
CA CYS A 146 1.94 -3.82 -10.38
C CYS A 146 1.05 -2.90 -9.55
N ALA A 147 0.43 -1.91 -10.18
CA ALA A 147 -0.47 -0.97 -9.51
C ALA A 147 -1.68 -1.69 -8.90
N LEU A 148 -2.27 -2.65 -9.62
CA LEU A 148 -3.39 -3.44 -9.14
C LEU A 148 -3.01 -4.30 -7.93
N THR A 149 -1.84 -4.96 -7.99
CA THR A 149 -1.33 -5.80 -6.88
C THR A 149 -1.07 -4.95 -5.63
N LEU A 150 -0.41 -3.81 -5.78
CA LEU A 150 -0.16 -2.88 -4.67
C LEU A 150 -1.47 -2.29 -4.11
N GLY A 151 -2.44 -1.99 -4.97
CA GLY A 151 -3.76 -1.50 -4.57
C GLY A 151 -4.53 -2.53 -3.73
N LEU A 152 -4.53 -3.80 -4.15
CA LEU A 152 -5.16 -4.89 -3.41
C LEU A 152 -4.47 -5.13 -2.05
N CYS A 153 -3.14 -5.17 -2.02
CA CYS A 153 -2.38 -5.31 -0.77
C CYS A 153 -2.61 -4.13 0.18
N GLY A 154 -2.62 -2.90 -0.33
CA GLY A 154 -2.88 -1.70 0.47
C GLY A 154 -4.32 -1.63 1.01
N GLY A 155 -5.30 -2.08 0.21
CA GLY A 155 -6.69 -2.20 0.63
C GLY A 155 -6.86 -3.22 1.76
N ALA A 156 -6.26 -4.40 1.62
CA ALA A 156 -6.27 -5.44 2.65
C ALA A 156 -5.60 -4.97 3.96
N ALA A 157 -4.44 -4.30 3.86
CA ALA A 157 -3.75 -3.76 5.03
C ALA A 157 -4.59 -2.71 5.78
N ARG A 158 -5.27 -1.81 5.06
CA ARG A 158 -6.20 -0.84 5.67
C ARG A 158 -7.40 -1.51 6.33
N GLY A 159 -7.95 -2.57 5.72
CA GLY A 159 -9.04 -3.35 6.30
C GLY A 159 -8.63 -4.03 7.60
N ILE A 160 -7.47 -4.70 7.61
CA ILE A 160 -6.92 -5.37 8.80
C ILE A 160 -6.59 -4.35 9.89
N LEU A 161 -6.03 -3.19 9.57
CA LEU A 161 -5.75 -2.15 10.56
C LEU A 161 -7.04 -1.61 11.21
N ARG A 162 -8.15 -1.50 10.45
CA ARG A 162 -9.45 -1.11 11.01
C ARG A 162 -9.99 -2.17 11.98
N VAL A 163 -9.86 -3.46 11.64
CA VAL A 163 -10.32 -4.57 12.48
C VAL A 163 -9.43 -4.76 13.72
N ALA A 164 -8.10 -4.70 13.57
CA ALA A 164 -7.17 -4.80 14.68
C ALA A 164 -7.30 -3.63 15.66
N ARG A 165 -7.62 -2.43 15.16
CA ARG A 165 -7.96 -1.28 16.00
C ARG A 165 -9.28 -1.48 16.75
N ALA A 166 -10.22 -2.26 16.24
CA ALA A 166 -11.46 -2.58 16.94
C ALA A 166 -11.24 -3.64 18.05
N GLU A 167 -10.41 -4.66 17.82
CA GLU A 167 -10.13 -5.72 18.80
C GLU A 167 -9.26 -5.25 19.98
N LEU A 168 -8.25 -4.38 19.74
CA LEU A 168 -7.34 -3.91 20.80
C LEU A 168 -8.03 -3.10 21.90
N HIS A 169 -9.28 -2.67 21.70
CA HIS A 169 -9.99 -1.86 22.67
C HIS A 169 -10.97 -2.61 23.55
N GLY A 170 -11.36 -3.87 23.32
CA GLY A 170 -12.29 -4.59 24.21
C GLY A 170 -13.60 -3.84 24.55
N PHE A 171 -13.88 -2.77 23.81
CA PHE A 171 -14.96 -1.83 23.97
C PHE A 171 -15.43 -1.55 22.55
N GLU A 172 -16.65 -1.95 22.24
CA GLU A 172 -17.34 -1.44 21.05
C GLU A 172 -17.58 0.07 21.25
N LEU A 173 -16.63 0.88 20.79
CA LEU A 173 -16.92 2.26 20.46
C LEU A 173 -17.61 2.27 19.09
N VAL A 174 -18.91 1.97 19.09
CA VAL A 174 -19.80 2.45 18.03
C VAL A 174 -19.90 3.95 18.23
N ALA A 175 -18.93 4.68 17.69
CA ALA A 175 -19.02 6.12 17.55
C ALA A 175 -19.83 6.37 16.26
N PRO A 176 -21.12 6.74 16.31
CA PRO A 176 -21.77 7.38 15.18
C PRO A 176 -20.94 8.61 14.77
N ASP A 177 -20.96 8.97 13.49
CA ASP A 177 -20.15 10.01 12.83
C ASP A 177 -20.25 11.42 13.44
N SER A 178 -20.93 11.61 14.57
CA SER A 178 -21.09 12.87 15.27
C SER A 178 -21.07 12.69 16.79
N TRP A 179 -19.88 12.71 17.40
CA TRP A 179 -19.74 13.11 18.79
C TRP A 179 -19.29 14.57 18.83
N VAL A 180 -20.04 15.42 19.54
CA VAL A 180 -19.66 16.80 19.84
C VAL A 180 -19.27 16.86 21.31
N LEU A 181 -17.97 16.97 21.59
CA LEU A 181 -17.50 17.26 22.94
C LEU A 181 -17.72 18.75 23.23
N ARG A 182 -18.54 19.06 24.24
CA ARG A 182 -18.70 20.42 24.78
C ARG A 182 -17.87 20.57 26.04
N SER A 183 -16.96 21.54 26.02
CA SER A 183 -16.27 22.01 27.22
C SER A 183 -17.18 22.93 28.03
N ALA A 184 -17.08 22.88 29.36
CA ALA A 184 -17.79 23.77 30.28
C ALA A 184 -17.44 25.27 30.09
N SER A 185 -16.36 25.59 29.36
CA SER A 185 -15.91 26.96 29.07
C SER A 185 -16.23 27.46 27.64
N GLY A 186 -16.95 26.69 26.84
CA GLY A 186 -17.35 27.06 25.47
C GLY A 186 -16.96 26.01 24.41
N GLU A 187 -17.67 26.03 23.28
CA GLU A 187 -17.58 25.02 22.21
C GLU A 187 -16.26 25.16 21.42
N ARG A 188 -15.36 24.18 21.51
CA ARG A 188 -14.19 24.05 20.62
C ARG A 188 -14.17 22.67 19.98
N ARG A 189 -14.18 22.63 18.65
CA ARG A 189 -13.95 21.40 17.86
C ARG A 189 -12.47 21.03 17.95
N ILE A 190 -12.14 19.95 18.66
CA ILE A 190 -10.78 19.37 18.64
C ILE A 190 -10.80 18.17 17.70
N ALA A 191 -9.87 18.14 16.75
CA ALA A 191 -9.73 17.03 15.81
C ALA A 191 -9.36 15.72 16.53
N THR A 192 -9.97 14.62 16.08
CA THR A 192 -9.99 13.25 16.65
C THR A 192 -8.62 12.64 16.99
N ALA A 193 -7.53 13.20 16.45
CA ALA A 193 -6.18 12.69 16.65
C ALA A 193 -5.64 12.87 18.09
N SER A 194 -6.11 13.87 18.83
CA SER A 194 -5.54 14.19 20.16
C SER A 194 -6.09 13.33 21.31
N ILE A 195 -7.31 12.78 21.15
CA ILE A 195 -8.00 12.02 22.22
C ILE A 195 -7.41 10.60 22.36
N THR A 196 -6.95 10.01 21.25
CA THR A 196 -6.41 8.64 21.23
C THR A 196 -5.12 8.52 22.07
N ARG A 197 -4.38 9.62 22.27
CA ARG A 197 -3.10 9.62 23.00
C ARG A 197 -3.26 9.79 24.52
N ALA A 198 -4.31 10.47 24.98
CA ALA A 198 -4.54 10.71 26.41
C ALA A 198 -5.08 9.49 27.15
N VAL A 199 -5.83 8.62 26.47
CA VAL A 199 -6.46 7.44 27.08
C VAL A 199 -5.51 6.24 27.16
N LEU A 200 -4.40 6.25 26.42
CA LEU A 200 -3.51 5.08 26.28
C LEU A 200 -2.41 4.94 27.36
N LEU A 201 -2.24 5.90 28.27
CA LEU A 201 -1.12 5.92 29.23
C LEU A 201 -1.45 5.38 30.63
N LEU A 202 -2.66 4.88 30.87
CA LEU A 202 -3.08 4.37 32.17
C LEU A 202 -3.62 2.96 31.99
N LEU A 203 -2.84 1.90 32.26
CA LEU A 203 -3.29 0.57 32.78
C LEU A 203 -2.18 -0.52 32.71
N PRO A 204 -1.82 -1.17 33.85
CA PRO A 204 -1.16 -2.49 33.90
C PRO A 204 -2.11 -3.61 34.45
N PRO A 205 -1.71 -4.93 34.42
CA PRO A 205 -2.65 -6.06 34.51
C PRO A 205 -2.96 -6.60 35.93
N ALA A 206 -4.05 -7.37 36.02
CA ALA A 206 -4.95 -7.59 37.16
C ALA A 206 -4.69 -8.79 38.10
N ARG A 207 -5.37 -8.81 39.29
CA ARG A 207 -6.08 -9.98 39.90
C ARG A 207 -6.85 -9.67 41.24
N MET A 208 -8.02 -10.32 41.39
CA MET A 208 -8.86 -10.65 42.61
C MET A 208 -10.17 -9.85 42.94
N HIS A 209 -11.19 -10.60 43.39
CA HIS A 209 -12.59 -10.26 43.86
C HIS A 209 -12.67 -10.03 45.40
N PRO A 210 -13.81 -9.68 46.10
CA PRO A 210 -15.21 -9.24 45.78
C PRO A 210 -15.66 -7.94 46.57
N PRO A 211 -16.93 -7.70 47.03
CA PRO A 211 -18.02 -6.95 46.36
C PRO A 211 -18.51 -5.66 47.09
N TRP A 212 -18.97 -4.62 46.35
CA TRP A 212 -19.69 -3.43 46.88
C TRP A 212 -20.64 -2.79 45.82
N ARG A 213 -21.74 -2.14 46.25
CA ARG A 213 -22.70 -1.35 45.41
C ARG A 213 -22.60 0.15 45.71
N PHE A 214 -22.68 1.02 44.70
CA PHE A 214 -22.77 2.48 44.84
C PHE A 214 -23.74 3.12 43.81
N ASP A 215 -24.23 4.33 44.14
CA ASP A 215 -25.44 4.97 43.58
C ASP A 215 -25.13 6.44 43.22
N THR A 216 -24.64 6.73 42.00
CA THR A 216 -24.60 8.09 41.38
C THR A 216 -24.24 8.07 39.89
N ASP A 217 -24.89 8.95 39.09
CA ASP A 217 -24.86 9.01 37.61
C ASP A 217 -23.78 9.91 36.97
N VAL A 218 -22.75 10.34 37.72
CA VAL A 218 -21.76 11.32 37.22
C VAL A 218 -20.34 10.82 37.44
N LEU A 219 -19.58 10.68 36.35
CA LEU A 219 -18.15 10.38 36.40
C LEU A 219 -17.33 11.67 36.28
N LYS A 220 -16.51 11.96 37.30
CA LYS A 220 -15.52 13.03 37.26
C LYS A 220 -14.14 12.44 36.99
N VAL A 221 -13.50 12.89 35.91
CA VAL A 221 -12.12 12.50 35.57
C VAL A 221 -11.24 13.74 35.66
N ARG A 222 -10.17 13.67 36.45
CA ARG A 222 -9.18 14.74 36.56
C ARG A 222 -7.97 14.38 35.71
N LEU A 223 -7.61 15.25 34.77
CA LEU A 223 -6.47 15.06 33.88
C LEU A 223 -5.18 15.51 34.57
N ASP A 224 -4.03 15.02 34.09
CA ASP A 224 -2.70 15.41 34.60
C ASP A 224 -2.42 16.92 34.46
N THR A 225 -3.16 17.61 33.58
CA THR A 225 -3.14 19.06 33.41
C THR A 225 -3.83 19.82 34.56
N GLY A 226 -4.49 19.11 35.48
CA GLY A 226 -5.26 19.68 36.58
C GLY A 226 -6.72 19.99 36.26
N GLU A 227 -7.14 19.87 35.00
CA GLU A 227 -8.51 20.10 34.54
C GLU A 227 -9.44 18.94 34.95
N GLU A 228 -10.66 19.28 35.39
CA GLU A 228 -11.71 18.30 35.69
C GLU A 228 -12.70 18.21 34.52
N LEU A 229 -12.88 17.00 34.00
CA LEU A 229 -13.89 16.67 33.01
C LEU A 229 -15.06 15.98 33.70
N LEU A 230 -16.25 16.57 33.56
CA LEU A 230 -17.51 15.95 33.95
C LEU A 230 -18.06 15.17 32.75
N ILE A 231 -18.34 13.90 32.95
CA ILE A 231 -19.05 13.06 31.98
C ILE A 231 -20.39 12.72 32.61
N GLU A 232 -21.44 13.35 32.09
CA GLU A 232 -22.83 13.06 32.47
C GLU A 232 -23.39 12.00 31.53
N ALA A 233 -23.95 10.93 32.09
CA ALA A 233 -24.69 9.96 31.30
C ALA A 233 -26.03 10.59 30.84
N PRO A 234 -26.46 10.38 29.59
CA PRO A 234 -27.75 10.90 29.14
C PRO A 234 -28.90 10.24 29.94
N PRO A 235 -29.98 10.99 30.26
CA PRO A 235 -31.10 10.42 31.00
C PRO A 235 -31.85 9.41 30.12
N GLY A 236 -31.79 8.12 30.50
CA GLY A 236 -32.50 7.04 29.80
C GLY A 236 -32.52 5.75 30.62
N PRO A 237 -33.45 4.81 30.35
CA PRO A 237 -33.73 3.64 31.19
C PRO A 237 -32.63 2.55 31.22
N THR A 238 -31.42 2.86 30.72
CA THR A 238 -30.29 1.94 30.61
C THR A 238 -29.14 2.29 31.56
N THR A 239 -29.40 3.00 32.66
CA THR A 239 -28.40 3.19 33.72
C THR A 239 -28.00 1.86 34.37
N SER A 240 -28.87 0.84 34.36
CA SER A 240 -28.53 -0.49 34.89
C SER A 240 -27.46 -1.24 34.09
N ALA A 241 -27.26 -0.95 32.80
CA ALA A 241 -26.32 -1.69 31.94
C ALA A 241 -24.95 -1.01 31.84
N ALA A 242 -24.91 0.33 31.90
CA ALA A 242 -23.65 1.08 31.92
C ALA A 242 -22.90 0.94 33.25
N THR A 243 -23.63 0.82 34.37
CA THR A 243 -23.03 0.61 35.70
C THR A 243 -22.34 -0.75 35.80
N SER A 244 -22.89 -1.81 35.20
CA SER A 244 -22.28 -3.14 35.21
C SER A 244 -21.01 -3.28 34.38
N ALA A 245 -20.79 -2.39 33.39
CA ALA A 245 -19.56 -2.38 32.59
C ALA A 245 -18.43 -1.53 33.23
N LEU A 246 -18.78 -0.56 34.07
CA LEU A 246 -17.82 0.29 34.78
C LEU A 246 -17.40 -0.26 36.16
N GLU A 247 -18.16 -1.20 36.74
CA GLU A 247 -17.84 -1.88 38.01
C GLU A 247 -16.61 -2.81 37.93
N ALA A 248 -15.99 -2.97 36.75
CA ALA A 248 -14.90 -3.92 36.49
C ALA A 248 -13.46 -3.40 36.73
N THR A 249 -13.25 -2.11 37.01
CA THR A 249 -11.90 -1.49 36.98
C THR A 249 -11.45 -0.86 38.31
N GLY A 250 -11.87 -1.43 39.44
CA GLY A 250 -11.57 -0.93 40.79
C GLY A 250 -10.13 -0.42 40.95
N HIS A 251 -9.98 0.92 41.03
CA HIS A 251 -9.04 1.69 41.86
C HIS A 251 -9.08 3.17 41.44
N LEU A 252 -10.01 3.93 42.02
CA LEU A 252 -9.97 5.40 42.11
C LEU A 252 -10.10 5.79 43.58
N THR A 253 -9.20 6.64 44.10
CA THR A 253 -9.39 7.28 45.41
C THR A 253 -10.44 8.38 45.27
N TRP A 254 -11.68 8.02 45.58
CA TRP A 254 -12.81 8.93 45.57
C TRP A 254 -12.89 9.73 46.89
N LYS A 255 -12.67 11.05 46.85
CA LYS A 255 -12.94 11.95 47.98
C LYS A 255 -14.36 12.51 47.89
N GLY A 256 -15.36 11.72 48.30
CA GLY A 256 -16.74 12.20 48.46
C GLY A 256 -17.01 12.75 49.86
N ARG A 257 -17.58 13.97 49.94
CA ARG A 257 -18.15 14.51 51.19
C ARG A 257 -19.44 13.76 51.51
N ARG A 258 -19.46 13.00 52.61
CA ARG A 258 -20.70 12.42 53.15
C ARG A 258 -21.60 13.55 53.67
N ARG A 259 -22.78 13.76 53.08
CA ARG A 259 -23.88 14.47 53.75
C ARG A 259 -24.69 13.43 54.54
N ARG A 260 -24.84 13.62 55.85
CA ARG A 260 -25.80 12.84 56.64
C ARG A 260 -27.21 13.19 56.19
N ALA A 261 -27.99 12.18 55.81
CA ALA A 261 -29.43 12.34 55.64
C ALA A 261 -30.04 12.76 56.98
N ARG A 262 -30.88 13.81 56.95
CA ARG A 262 -31.75 14.17 58.07
C ARG A 262 -32.89 13.13 58.09
N PRO A 263 -33.21 12.52 59.25
CA PRO A 263 -34.35 11.62 59.32
C PRO A 263 -35.65 12.40 59.05
N PRO A 264 -36.65 11.77 58.40
CA PRO A 264 -37.95 12.37 58.20
C PRO A 264 -38.66 12.57 59.54
N ARG A 265 -39.45 13.65 59.64
CA ARG A 265 -40.39 13.89 60.73
C ARG A 265 -41.65 13.07 60.53
#